data_AF-A0A7U6KST4-F1
#
_entry.id   AF-A0A7U6KST4-F1
#
_cell.length_a   1.000
_cell.length_b   1.000
_cell.length_c   1.000
_cell.angle_alpha   90.00
_cell.angle_beta   90.00
_cell.angle_gamma   90.00
#
_symmetry.space_group_name_H-M   'P 1'
#
loop_
_entity.id
_entity.type
_entity.pdbx_description
1 polymer ?
#
loop_
_entity_poly.entity_id
_entity_poly.type
_entity_poly.pdbx_seq_one_letter_code
_entity_poly.pdbx_strand_id
1 'polypeptide(L)' 'MTTIHDITNTQTILDAPHKDLRRARACGMSLIPTTTGSATAITHIFPELKGKLNGHAIRVPLANASLTDCV' A
#
# COMPACT_ATOMS: atom_id res chain seq x y z
N MET A 1 -3.56 -4.93 -10.02
CA MET A 1 -3.76 -5.42 -8.64
C MET A 1 -3.90 -4.26 -7.67
N THR A 2 -4.82 -4.37 -6.72
CA THR A 2 -5.06 -3.37 -5.68
C THR A 2 -4.98 -4.02 -4.31
N THR A 3 -4.18 -3.47 -3.41
CA THR A 3 -4.14 -3.95 -2.02
C THR A 3 -4.86 -2.97 -1.10
N ILE A 4 -5.87 -3.45 -0.40
CA ILE A 4 -6.45 -2.77 0.77
C ILE A 4 -5.59 -3.19 1.96
N HIS A 5 -4.72 -2.28 2.38
CA HIS A 5 -3.64 -2.59 3.30
C HIS A 5 -3.87 -1.88 4.65
N ASP A 6 -3.76 -2.62 5.74
CA ASP A 6 -3.96 -2.07 7.08
C ASP A 6 -2.86 -1.07 7.43
N ILE A 7 -3.11 -0.26 8.45
CA ILE A 7 -2.10 0.67 8.93
C ILE A 7 -0.85 -0.09 9.41
N THR A 8 0.32 0.49 9.17
CA THR A 8 1.57 0.01 9.77
C THR A 8 2.31 1.19 10.40
N ASN A 9 3.33 0.91 11.20
CA ASN A 9 4.18 1.92 11.85
C ASN A 9 4.95 2.84 10.88
N THR A 10 4.81 2.64 9.56
CA THR A 10 5.38 3.51 8.52
C THR A 10 4.45 4.68 8.14
N GLN A 11 3.29 4.79 8.77
CA GLN A 11 2.34 5.90 8.62
C GLN A 11 2.29 6.74 9.91
N THR A 12 1.71 7.92 9.81
CA THR A 12 1.65 8.87 10.94
C THR A 12 0.29 8.76 11.65
N ILE A 13 0.31 8.78 13.00
CA ILE A 13 -0.91 8.71 13.81
C ILE A 13 -1.76 9.98 13.63
N LEU A 14 -1.11 11.14 13.73
CA LEU A 14 -1.64 12.45 13.36
C LEU A 14 -0.88 12.98 12.14
N ASP A 15 -1.37 14.06 11.55
CA ASP A 15 -0.67 14.71 10.44
C ASP A 15 0.76 15.10 10.87
N ALA A 16 1.78 14.67 10.13
CA ALA A 16 3.19 14.94 10.44
C ALA A 16 4.07 14.96 9.19
N PRO A 17 5.23 15.65 9.19
CA PRO A 17 6.11 15.71 8.03
C PRO A 17 6.55 14.32 7.55
N HIS A 18 6.39 14.06 6.26
CA HIS A 18 6.78 12.81 5.63
C HIS A 18 7.15 13.04 4.16
N LYS A 19 8.11 12.27 3.63
CA LYS A 19 8.58 12.39 2.23
C LYS A 19 7.48 12.15 1.19
N ASP A 20 6.57 11.24 1.53
CA ASP A 20 5.33 11.02 0.79
C ASP A 20 4.21 11.78 1.50
N LEU A 21 3.73 12.86 0.86
CA LEU A 21 2.71 13.76 1.40
C LEU A 21 1.35 13.07 1.61
N ARG A 22 1.08 11.94 0.96
CA ARG A 22 -0.14 11.16 1.21
C ARG A 22 -0.03 10.42 2.54
N ARG A 23 1.15 9.84 2.81
CA ARG A 23 1.48 9.16 4.08
C ARG A 23 1.71 10.10 5.26
N ALA A 24 1.81 11.41 5.00
CA ALA A 24 1.87 12.45 6.02
C ALA A 24 0.54 12.65 6.76
N ARG A 25 -0.56 12.05 6.28
CA ARG A 25 -1.91 12.23 6.83
C ARG A 25 -2.23 11.20 7.90
N ALA A 26 -3.02 11.60 8.89
CA ALA A 26 -3.47 10.79 10.02
C ALA A 26 -4.09 9.47 9.55
N CYS A 27 -3.41 8.35 9.88
CA CYS A 27 -3.74 7.03 9.34
C CYS A 27 -5.05 6.44 9.86
N GLY A 28 -5.50 6.87 11.05
CA GLY A 28 -6.77 6.44 11.64
C GLY A 28 -8.02 7.09 11.05
N MET A 29 -7.85 8.11 10.19
CA MET A 29 -8.95 8.91 9.64
C MET A 29 -8.88 9.07 8.11
N SER A 30 -7.96 8.38 7.44
CA SER A 30 -7.67 8.59 6.02
C SER A 30 -7.59 7.26 5.26
N LEU A 31 -8.11 7.27 4.03
CA LEU A 31 -7.74 6.29 3.01
C LEU A 31 -6.53 6.85 2.26
N ILE A 32 -5.37 6.20 2.36
CA ILE A 32 -4.09 6.76 1.88
C ILE A 32 -3.57 5.94 0.69
N PRO A 33 -3.71 6.43 -0.56
CA PRO A 33 -3.08 5.80 -1.71
C PRO A 33 -1.55 5.84 -1.60
N THR A 34 -0.90 4.70 -1.82
CA THR A 34 0.55 4.54 -1.74
C THR A 34 1.02 3.47 -2.72
N THR A 35 2.32 3.42 -2.99
CA THR A 35 2.94 2.32 -3.73
C THR A 35 2.86 1.02 -2.94
N THR A 36 2.85 -0.11 -3.64
CA THR A 36 3.01 -1.46 -3.07
C THR A 36 4.25 -2.13 -3.65
N GLY A 37 4.95 -2.93 -2.85
CA GLY A 37 6.06 -3.77 -3.29
C GLY A 37 5.64 -5.08 -3.96
N SER A 38 4.35 -5.44 -3.87
CA SER A 38 3.86 -6.77 -4.28
C SER A 38 4.12 -7.06 -5.76
N ALA A 39 3.86 -6.10 -6.66
CA ALA A 39 4.09 -6.31 -8.09
C ALA A 39 5.57 -6.61 -8.40
N THR A 40 6.49 -5.83 -7.82
CA THR A 40 7.94 -6.05 -7.96
C THR A 40 8.35 -7.41 -7.41
N ALA A 41 7.89 -7.76 -6.20
CA ALA A 41 8.19 -9.05 -5.57
C ALA A 41 7.69 -10.23 -6.41
N ILE A 42 6.46 -10.16 -6.93
CA ILE A 42 5.90 -11.20 -7.81
C ILE A 42 6.76 -11.35 -9.07
N THR A 43 7.18 -10.26 -9.71
CA THR A 43 8.03 -10.34 -10.91
C THR A 43 9.43 -10.87 -10.65
N HIS A 44 9.93 -10.79 -9.41
CA HIS A 44 11.19 -11.45 -9.03
C HIS A 44 11.03 -12.97 -8.88
N ILE A 45 9.87 -13.43 -8.41
CA ILE A 45 9.55 -14.85 -8.25
C ILE A 45 9.17 -15.48 -9.60
N PHE A 46 8.41 -14.74 -10.42
CA PHE A 46 7.88 -15.16 -11.72
C PHE A 46 8.33 -14.17 -12.81
N PRO A 47 9.56 -14.30 -13.34
CA PRO A 47 10.13 -13.36 -14.31
C PRO A 47 9.29 -13.18 -15.59
N GLU A 48 8.56 -14.21 -16.00
CA GLU A 48 7.65 -14.21 -17.16
C GLU A 48 6.44 -13.26 -17.02
N LEU A 49 6.19 -12.77 -15.79
CA LEU A 49 5.17 -11.76 -15.49
C LEU A 49 5.71 -10.33 -15.51
N LYS A 50 7.01 -10.13 -15.79
CA LYS A 50 7.62 -8.80 -15.87
C LYS A 50 6.91 -7.94 -16.93
N GLY A 51 6.50 -6.73 -16.52
CA GLY A 51 5.75 -5.80 -17.38
C GLY A 51 4.28 -6.15 -17.58
N LYS A 52 3.81 -7.30 -17.09
CA LYS A 52 2.39 -7.72 -17.19
C LYS A 52 1.58 -7.38 -15.95
N LEU A 53 2.24 -7.13 -14.83
CA LEU A 53 1.61 -6.79 -13.56
C LEU A 53 2.00 -5.39 -13.11
N ASN A 54 1.00 -4.64 -12.66
CA ASN A 54 1.18 -3.40 -11.93
C ASN A 54 0.24 -3.40 -10.71
N GLY A 55 0.60 -2.65 -9.69
CA GLY A 55 -0.23 -2.54 -8.51
C GLY A 55 -0.01 -1.29 -7.70
N HIS A 56 -1.00 -1.01 -6.88
CA HIS A 56 -0.99 0.07 -5.90
C HIS A 56 -1.69 -0.41 -4.62
N ALA A 57 -1.50 0.32 -3.54
CA ALA A 57 -2.17 0.04 -2.28
C ALA A 57 -2.92 1.26 -1.79
N ILE A 58 -3.99 1.00 -1.04
CA ILE A 58 -4.70 2.00 -0.25
C ILE A 58 -4.55 1.58 1.19
N ARG A 59 -3.96 2.45 2.02
CA ARG A 59 -3.94 2.23 3.45
C ARG A 59 -5.29 2.59 4.06
N VAL A 60 -5.83 1.71 4.89
CA VAL A 60 -7.14 1.87 5.52
C VAL A 60 -7.02 1.89 7.05
N PRO A 61 -7.95 2.52 7.79
CA PRO A 61 -7.91 2.64 9.24
C PRO A 61 -8.35 1.34 9.95
N LEU A 62 -7.80 0.21 9.51
CA LEU A 62 -7.92 -1.10 10.14
C LEU A 62 -6.53 -1.54 10.60
N ALA A 63 -6.50 -2.37 11.64
CA ALA A 63 -5.26 -2.76 12.32
C ALA A 63 -4.79 -4.18 11.99
N ASN A 64 -5.58 -4.99 11.27
CA ASN A 64 -5.24 -6.36 10.93
C ASN A 64 -6.11 -6.90 9.77
N ALA A 65 -5.58 -7.92 9.08
CA ALA A 65 -6.18 -8.63 7.94
C ALA A 65 -6.37 -7.82 6.64
N SER A 66 -5.25 -7.54 5.97
CA SER A 66 -5.23 -6.87 4.67
C SER A 66 -5.73 -7.77 3.54
N LEU A 67 -6.25 -7.16 2.48
CA LEU A 67 -6.81 -7.85 1.31
C LEU A 67 -6.13 -7.40 0.01
N THR A 68 -5.95 -8.34 -0.92
CA THR A 68 -5.50 -8.04 -2.27
C THR A 68 -6.57 -8.45 -3.27
N ASP A 69 -6.96 -7.50 -4.11
CA ASP A 69 -7.83 -7.71 -5.26
C ASP A 69 -7.00 -7.76 -6.56
N CYS A 70 -7.16 -8.84 -7.31
CA CYS A 70 -6.42 -9.13 -8.52
C CYS A 70 -7.35 -9.72 -9.57
N VAL A 71 -7.74 -8.90 -10.55
CA VAL A 71 -8.50 -9.27 -11.75
C VAL A 71 -7.60 -9.30 -12.98
#